data_AF-A0A397TCV8-F1
#
_entry.id   AF-A0A397TCV8-F1
#
_cell.length_a   1.000
_cell.length_b   1.000
_cell.length_c   1.000
_cell.angle_alpha   90.00
_cell.angle_beta   90.00
_cell.angle_gamma   90.00
#
_symmetry.space_group_name_H-M   'P 1'
#
loop_
_entity.id
_entity.type
_entity.pdbx_description
1 polymer ?
#
loop_
_entity_poly.entity_id
_entity_poly.type
_entity_poly.pdbx_seq_one_letter_code
_entity_poly.pdbx_strand_id
1 'polypeptide(L)'
;MVDNKFLPKLSQNLLEILDDDEYYDITIEVGNEPHIKIFHAHTVILNYRSSYLRRILSTNKKKINGTLIHIKLPNISPKVFQIILRYIYGGKLSLVEYDASVIIKILVAASELDLQELIPHIKHIWLRIKQTG
;
A
#
# COMPACT_ATOMS: atom_id res chain seq x y z
N MET A 1 -26.23 16.09 3.00
CA MET A 1 -24.81 15.98 3.40
C MET A 1 -24.56 14.55 3.82
N VAL A 2 -23.53 13.91 3.29
CA VAL A 2 -23.14 12.56 3.75
C VAL A 2 -22.35 12.73 5.05
N ASP A 3 -22.83 12.14 6.13
CA ASP A 3 -22.13 12.12 7.41
C ASP A 3 -21.04 11.05 7.41
N ASN A 4 -19.79 11.47 7.52
CA ASN A 4 -18.61 10.60 7.50
C ASN A 4 -18.10 10.24 8.92
N LYS A 5 -18.90 10.50 9.96
CA LYS A 5 -18.53 10.29 11.38
C LYS A 5 -17.91 8.92 11.70
N PHE A 6 -18.30 7.87 10.98
CA PHE A 6 -17.84 6.50 11.24
C PHE A 6 -16.59 6.07 10.44
N LEU A 7 -16.23 6.79 9.37
CA LEU A 7 -15.07 6.44 8.53
C LEU A 7 -13.74 6.39 9.31
N PRO A 8 -13.46 7.27 10.29
CA PRO A 8 -12.23 7.18 11.08
C PRO A 8 -12.10 5.87 11.86
N LYS A 9 -13.20 5.36 12.44
CA LYS A 9 -13.16 4.10 13.20
C LYS A 9 -13.03 2.89 12.26
N LEU A 10 -13.73 2.89 11.12
CA LEU A 10 -13.56 1.87 10.09
C LEU A 10 -12.10 1.81 9.58
N SER A 11 -11.51 2.96 9.25
CA SER A 11 -10.10 3.09 8.86
C SER A 11 -9.15 2.51 9.92
N GLN A 12 -9.39 2.81 11.20
CA GLN A 12 -8.60 2.28 12.30
C GLN A 12 -8.75 0.76 12.44
N ASN A 13 -9.97 0.22 12.32
CA ASN A 13 -10.18 -1.23 12.38
C ASN A 13 -9.50 -1.96 11.22
N LEU A 14 -9.46 -1.37 10.01
CA LEU A 14 -8.71 -1.93 8.89
C LEU A 14 -7.19 -1.84 9.11
N LEU A 15 -6.68 -0.86 9.86
CA LEU A 15 -5.27 -0.84 10.23
C LEU A 15 -4.94 -1.88 11.30
N GLU A 16 -5.87 -2.14 12.24
CA GLU A 16 -5.71 -3.17 13.28
C GLU A 16 -5.54 -4.57 12.67
N ILE A 17 -6.34 -4.93 11.65
CA ILE A 17 -6.18 -6.23 10.93
C ILE A 17 -4.88 -6.35 10.14
N LEU A 18 -4.19 -5.24 9.87
CA LEU A 18 -2.88 -5.30 9.19
C LEU A 18 -1.77 -5.67 10.18
N ASP A 19 -1.97 -5.40 11.47
CA ASP A 19 -0.97 -5.55 12.52
C ASP A 19 -1.18 -6.82 13.38
N ASP A 20 -2.33 -7.52 13.27
CA ASP A 20 -2.68 -8.67 14.13
C ASP A 20 -2.16 -10.04 13.63
N ASP A 21 -1.61 -10.11 12.42
CA ASP A 21 -1.10 -11.34 11.78
C ASP A 21 -2.14 -12.46 11.60
N GLU A 22 -3.43 -12.11 11.60
CA GLU A 22 -4.55 -13.05 11.48
C GLU A 22 -5.25 -12.93 10.12
N TYR A 23 -5.91 -14.01 9.67
CA TYR A 23 -6.75 -14.05 8.46
C TYR A 23 -6.11 -13.61 7.13
N TYR A 24 -4.79 -13.43 7.07
CA TYR A 24 -4.09 -13.12 5.85
C TYR A 24 -4.20 -14.29 4.86
N ASP A 25 -4.39 -13.96 3.58
CA ASP A 25 -4.52 -14.91 2.48
C ASP A 25 -3.44 -14.69 1.40
N ILE A 26 -2.50 -13.78 1.69
CA ILE A 26 -1.35 -13.48 0.84
C ILE A 26 -0.09 -13.10 1.63
N THR A 27 1.04 -13.61 1.15
CA THR A 27 2.39 -13.18 1.52
C THR A 27 3.02 -12.36 0.39
N ILE A 28 3.60 -11.21 0.74
CA ILE A 28 4.27 -10.30 -0.19
C ILE A 28 5.73 -10.16 0.24
N GLU A 29 6.65 -10.67 -0.58
CA GLU A 29 8.08 -10.46 -0.42
C GLU A 29 8.48 -9.13 -1.08
N VAL A 30 9.07 -8.23 -0.32
CA VAL A 30 9.35 -6.85 -0.76
C VAL A 30 10.81 -6.51 -0.58
N GLY A 31 11.37 -5.83 -1.58
CA GLY A 31 12.78 -5.45 -1.62
C GLY A 31 13.65 -6.49 -2.32
N ASN A 32 14.94 -6.20 -2.34
CA ASN A 32 15.98 -7.05 -2.91
C ASN A 32 17.05 -7.33 -1.85
N GLU A 33 17.79 -8.42 -2.02
CA GLU A 33 18.92 -8.79 -1.17
C GLU A 33 19.90 -7.61 -0.98
N PRO A 34 20.38 -7.33 0.25
CA PRO A 34 20.14 -8.04 1.51
C PRO A 34 18.94 -7.49 2.33
N HIS A 35 18.06 -6.70 1.71
CA HIS A 35 17.00 -5.93 2.38
C HIS A 35 15.60 -6.39 1.97
N ILE A 36 15.35 -7.69 2.13
CA ILE A 36 14.04 -8.29 1.90
C ILE A 36 13.22 -8.28 3.19
N LYS A 37 11.92 -7.97 3.08
CA LYS A 37 10.95 -8.14 4.16
C LYS A 37 9.69 -8.81 3.62
N ILE A 38 9.13 -9.70 4.44
CA ILE A 38 7.86 -10.36 4.18
C ILE A 38 6.74 -9.56 4.84
N PHE A 39 5.65 -9.36 4.10
CA PHE A 39 4.42 -8.74 4.57
C PHE A 39 3.26 -9.73 4.41
N HIS A 40 2.42 -9.82 5.44
CA HIS A 40 1.14 -10.51 5.38
C HIS A 40 0.02 -9.49 5.11
N ALA A 41 -0.93 -9.87 4.26
CA ALA A 41 -2.00 -8.98 3.84
C ALA A 41 -3.25 -9.73 3.36
N HIS A 42 -4.25 -8.97 2.92
CA HIS A 42 -5.57 -9.45 2.54
C HIS A 42 -5.84 -9.14 1.07
N THR A 43 -6.02 -10.17 0.24
CA THR A 43 -6.22 -10.01 -1.20
C THR A 43 -7.47 -9.20 -1.52
N VAL A 44 -8.53 -9.31 -0.73
CA VAL A 44 -9.77 -8.53 -0.93
C VAL A 44 -9.47 -7.04 -0.90
N ILE A 45 -8.70 -6.55 0.07
CA ILE A 45 -8.36 -5.13 0.19
C ILE A 45 -7.44 -4.72 -0.96
N LEU A 46 -6.36 -5.48 -1.20
CA LEU A 46 -5.39 -5.17 -2.25
C LEU A 46 -6.04 -5.12 -3.65
N ASN A 47 -6.95 -6.05 -3.95
CA ASN A 47 -7.69 -6.13 -5.22
C ASN A 47 -8.50 -4.86 -5.49
N TYR A 48 -9.10 -4.25 -4.48
CA TYR A 48 -9.94 -3.06 -4.66
C TYR A 48 -9.18 -1.75 -4.56
N ARG A 49 -7.95 -1.76 -4.02
CA ARG A 49 -7.14 -0.56 -3.82
C ARG A 49 -6.02 -0.40 -4.86
N SER A 50 -5.69 -1.45 -5.62
CA SER A 50 -4.68 -1.43 -6.69
C SER A 50 -5.09 -2.28 -7.88
N SER A 51 -5.19 -1.67 -9.06
CA SER A 51 -5.44 -2.38 -10.33
C SER A 51 -4.25 -3.24 -10.76
N TYR A 52 -3.03 -2.84 -10.43
CA TYR A 52 -1.82 -3.65 -10.63
C TYR A 52 -1.89 -4.95 -9.82
N LEU A 53 -2.12 -4.85 -8.51
CA LEU A 53 -2.25 -6.02 -7.63
C LEU A 53 -3.44 -6.88 -8.07
N ARG A 54 -4.58 -6.28 -8.44
CA ARG A 54 -5.72 -7.02 -8.98
C ARG A 54 -5.35 -7.90 -10.18
N ARG A 55 -4.55 -7.38 -11.13
CA ARG A 55 -4.10 -8.13 -12.30
C ARG A 55 -3.21 -9.31 -11.93
N ILE A 56 -2.26 -9.10 -11.02
CA ILE A 56 -1.35 -10.16 -10.54
C ILE A 56 -2.14 -11.25 -9.81
N LEU A 57 -3.03 -10.86 -8.89
CA LEU A 57 -3.83 -11.79 -8.10
C LEU A 57 -4.80 -12.60 -8.96
N SER A 58 -5.39 -11.99 -9.99
CA SER A 58 -6.28 -12.69 -10.93
C SER A 58 -5.54 -13.74 -11.77
N THR A 59 -4.27 -13.50 -12.08
CA THR A 59 -3.42 -14.46 -12.81
C THR A 59 -3.03 -15.64 -11.92
N ASN A 60 -2.77 -15.38 -10.63
CA ASN A 60 -2.43 -16.40 -9.66
C ASN A 60 -3.61 -17.27 -9.24
N LYS A 61 -4.85 -16.75 -9.21
CA LYS A 61 -6.06 -17.53 -8.90
C LYS A 61 -6.22 -18.81 -9.73
N LYS A 62 -5.71 -18.83 -10.96
CA LYS A 62 -5.75 -20.00 -11.85
C LYS A 62 -4.74 -21.11 -11.48
N LYS A 63 -3.80 -20.85 -10.57
CA LYS A 63 -2.71 -21.75 -10.21
C LYS A 63 -2.80 -22.35 -8.80
N ILE A 64 -3.79 -21.95 -7.99
CA ILE A 64 -3.80 -22.24 -6.56
C ILE A 64 -4.60 -23.50 -6.25
N ASN A 65 -3.89 -24.60 -6.06
CA ASN A 65 -4.41 -25.80 -5.41
C ASN A 65 -4.11 -25.72 -3.90
N GLY A 66 -4.81 -24.84 -3.18
CA GLY A 66 -4.75 -24.76 -1.72
C GLY A 66 -3.49 -24.12 -1.10
N THR A 67 -2.55 -23.59 -1.89
CA THR A 67 -1.37 -22.87 -1.39
C THR A 67 -1.67 -21.38 -1.17
N LEU A 68 -1.17 -20.81 -0.07
CA LEU A 68 -1.21 -19.36 0.20
C LEU A 68 -0.62 -18.57 -0.99
N ILE A 69 -1.25 -17.45 -1.35
CA ILE A 69 -0.77 -16.61 -2.46
C ILE A 69 0.57 -15.98 -2.07
N HIS A 70 1.55 -16.05 -2.98
CA HIS A 70 2.84 -15.43 -2.80
C HIS A 70 3.19 -14.54 -4.00
N ILE A 71 3.58 -13.29 -3.75
CA ILE A 71 4.04 -12.35 -4.78
C ILE A 71 5.34 -11.66 -4.34
N LYS A 72 6.12 -11.18 -5.31
CA LYS A 72 7.38 -10.46 -5.09
C LYS A 72 7.32 -9.04 -5.65
N LEU A 73 7.84 -8.07 -4.89
CA LEU A 73 7.95 -6.66 -5.27
C LEU A 73 9.41 -6.18 -5.07
N PRO A 74 10.33 -6.58 -5.95
CA PRO A 74 11.77 -6.34 -5.77
C PRO A 74 12.17 -4.85 -5.85
N ASN A 75 11.42 -4.05 -6.60
CA ASN A 75 11.77 -2.65 -6.89
C ASN A 75 11.33 -1.67 -5.79
N ILE A 76 10.56 -2.14 -4.80
CA ILE A 76 10.03 -1.31 -3.73
C ILE A 76 10.77 -1.67 -2.45
N SER A 77 11.27 -0.67 -1.72
CA SER A 77 11.92 -0.94 -0.43
C SER A 77 10.88 -1.30 0.64
N PRO A 78 11.22 -2.15 1.63
CA PRO A 78 10.31 -2.50 2.72
C PRO A 78 9.70 -1.29 3.43
N LYS A 79 10.51 -0.26 3.70
CA LYS A 79 10.06 0.98 4.35
C LYS A 79 8.98 1.70 3.52
N VAL A 80 9.20 1.84 2.22
CA VAL A 80 8.25 2.52 1.32
C VAL A 80 6.97 1.70 1.17
N PHE A 81 7.10 0.38 1.02
CA PHE A 81 5.94 -0.50 0.93
C PHE A 81 5.09 -0.47 2.20
N GLN A 82 5.70 -0.43 3.39
CA GLN A 82 4.95 -0.33 4.66
C GLN A 82 4.09 0.94 4.70
N ILE A 83 4.59 2.07 4.21
CA ILE A 83 3.83 3.34 4.12
C ILE A 83 2.65 3.18 3.15
N ILE A 84 2.90 2.62 1.97
CA ILE A 84 1.86 2.38 0.96
C ILE A 84 0.81 1.39 1.46
N LEU A 85 1.22 0.32 2.14
CA LEU A 85 0.33 -0.70 2.66
C LEU A 85 -0.60 -0.10 3.72
N ARG A 86 -0.07 0.70 4.66
CA ARG A 86 -0.90 1.43 5.63
C ARG A 86 -1.86 2.41 4.94
N TYR A 87 -1.44 3.06 3.86
CA TYR A 87 -2.34 3.89 3.05
C TYR A 87 -3.46 3.06 2.38
N ILE A 88 -3.14 1.87 1.84
CA ILE A 88 -4.11 0.98 1.19
C ILE A 88 -5.24 0.62 2.16
N TYR A 89 -4.90 0.28 3.41
CA TYR A 89 -5.87 -0.11 4.44
C TYR A 89 -6.54 1.09 5.12
N GLY A 90 -5.76 2.08 5.54
CA GLY A 90 -6.25 3.19 6.35
C GLY A 90 -6.81 4.36 5.53
N GLY A 91 -6.52 4.46 4.24
CA GLY A 91 -6.93 5.58 3.38
C GLY A 91 -6.33 6.94 3.76
N LYS A 92 -5.30 6.95 4.61
CA LYS A 92 -4.62 8.15 5.11
C LYS A 92 -3.14 8.08 4.76
N LEU A 93 -2.56 9.22 4.42
CA LEU A 93 -1.13 9.38 4.18
C LEU A 93 -0.63 10.64 4.89
N SER A 94 0.37 10.49 5.76
CA SER A 94 1.13 11.62 6.30
C SER A 94 2.49 11.65 5.62
N LEU A 95 2.88 12.83 5.10
CA LEU A 95 4.20 13.04 4.48
C LEU A 95 5.11 13.94 5.32
N VAL A 96 4.62 14.46 6.45
CA VAL A 96 5.31 15.49 7.26
C VAL A 96 6.64 14.97 7.83
N GLU A 97 6.72 13.67 8.09
CA GLU A 97 7.88 13.03 8.72
C GLU A 97 8.92 12.51 7.70
N TYR A 98 8.68 12.71 6.40
CA TYR A 98 9.50 12.12 5.35
C TYR A 98 10.25 13.19 4.55
N ASP A 99 11.53 12.93 4.30
CA ASP A 99 12.32 13.76 3.40
C ASP A 99 11.89 13.62 1.93
N ALA A 100 12.40 14.55 1.11
CA ALA A 100 12.16 14.61 -0.33
C ALA A 100 12.45 13.28 -1.05
N SER A 101 13.52 12.57 -0.66
CA SER A 101 13.95 11.31 -1.28
C SER A 101 12.95 10.19 -1.00
N VAL A 102 12.46 10.09 0.24
CA VAL A 102 11.43 9.12 0.64
C VAL A 102 10.12 9.40 -0.08
N ILE A 103 9.69 10.66 -0.17
CA ILE A 103 8.45 11.02 -0.87
C ILE A 103 8.51 10.66 -2.37
N ILE A 104 9.65 10.92 -3.03
CA ILE A 104 9.85 10.51 -4.43
C ILE A 104 9.73 9.00 -4.57
N LYS A 105 10.33 8.22 -3.66
CA LYS A 105 10.22 6.76 -3.67
C LYS A 105 8.78 6.27 -3.44
N ILE A 106 8.02 6.92 -2.57
CA ILE A 106 6.58 6.65 -2.39
C ILE A 106 5.83 6.91 -3.70
N LEU A 107 6.12 8.01 -4.40
CA LEU A 107 5.48 8.33 -5.67
C LEU A 107 5.79 7.30 -6.77
N VAL A 108 7.05 6.86 -6.87
CA VAL A 108 7.48 5.81 -7.81
C VAL A 108 6.75 4.50 -7.52
N ALA A 109 6.74 4.07 -6.26
CA ALA A 109 6.06 2.84 -5.86
C ALA A 109 4.53 2.93 -6.02
N ALA A 110 3.92 4.10 -5.78
CA ALA A 110 2.51 4.33 -6.06
C ALA A 110 2.16 4.22 -7.55
N SER A 111 3.08 4.66 -8.43
CA SER A 111 2.94 4.49 -9.88
C SER A 111 3.09 3.02 -10.29
N GLU A 112 4.07 2.30 -9.74
CA GLU A 112 4.27 0.86 -10.01
C GLU A 112 3.07 0.02 -9.57
N LEU A 113 2.49 0.35 -8.41
CA LEU A 113 1.30 -0.31 -7.86
C LEU A 113 -0.01 0.25 -8.41
N ASP A 114 0.02 1.16 -9.38
CA ASP A 114 -1.16 1.73 -10.04
C ASP A 114 -2.21 2.32 -9.05
N LEU A 115 -1.72 3.11 -8.08
CA LEU A 115 -2.53 3.76 -7.05
C LEU A 115 -3.02 5.14 -7.52
N GLN A 116 -3.96 5.14 -8.45
CA GLN A 116 -4.39 6.32 -9.24
C GLN A 116 -4.81 7.54 -8.39
N GLU A 117 -5.44 7.36 -7.23
CA GLU A 117 -5.85 8.48 -6.38
C GLU A 117 -4.69 9.07 -5.54
N LEU A 118 -3.66 8.27 -5.25
CA LEU A 118 -2.54 8.65 -4.39
C LEU A 118 -1.55 9.58 -5.12
N ILE A 119 -1.28 9.29 -6.39
CA ILE A 119 -0.33 10.03 -7.22
C ILE A 119 -0.67 11.54 -7.31
N PRO A 120 -1.88 11.96 -7.69
CA PRO A 120 -2.24 13.38 -7.73
C PRO A 120 -2.24 14.01 -6.34
N HIS A 121 -2.61 13.25 -5.30
CA HIS A 121 -2.60 13.74 -3.92
C HIS A 121 -1.18 14.10 -3.45
N ILE A 122 -0.20 13.21 -3.66
CA ILE A 122 1.21 13.48 -3.32
C ILE A 122 1.75 14.67 -4.12
N LYS A 123 1.49 14.72 -5.43
CA LYS A 123 1.91 15.85 -6.28
C LYS A 123 1.35 17.18 -5.77
N HIS A 124 0.08 17.19 -5.35
CA HIS A 124 -0.55 18.38 -4.81
C HIS A 124 0.09 18.83 -3.48
N ILE A 125 0.38 17.90 -2.56
CA ILE A 125 1.08 18.22 -1.30
C ILE A 125 2.46 18.80 -1.58
N TRP A 126 3.21 18.19 -2.50
CA TRP A 126 4.55 18.63 -2.87
C TRP A 126 4.60 20.06 -3.40
N LEU A 127 3.61 20.44 -4.23
CA LEU A 127 3.50 21.80 -4.76
C LEU A 127 3.23 22.83 -3.66
N ARG A 128 2.44 22.50 -2.63
CA ARG A 128 2.20 23.42 -1.50
C ARG A 128 3.46 23.68 -0.70
N ILE A 129 4.24 22.63 -0.41
CA ILE A 129 5.48 22.75 0.37
C ILE A 129 6.47 23.70 -0.33
N LYS A 130 6.55 23.66 -1.67
CA LYS A 130 7.39 24.57 -2.48
C LYS A 130 6.94 26.03 -2.51
N GLN A 131 5.71 26.34 -2.12
CA GLN A 131 5.19 27.72 -2.12
C GLN A 131 5.31 28.39 -0.75
N THR A 132 5.57 27.62 0.30
CA THR A 132 5.67 28.10 1.70
C THR A 132 7.10 28.21 2.23
N GLY A 133 8.12 27.96 1.40
CA GLY A 133 9.53 28.11 1.74
C GLY A 133 10.25 28.93 0.68
#